data_AF-A0A1E3KAD5-F1
#
_entry.id   AF-A0A1E3KAD5-F1
#
_cell.length_a   1.000
_cell.length_b   1.000
_cell.length_c   1.000
_cell.angle_alpha   90.00
_cell.angle_beta   90.00
_cell.angle_gamma   90.00
#
_symmetry.space_group_name_H-M   'P 1'
#
loop_
_entity.id
_entity.type
_entity.pdbx_description
1 polymer ?
#
loop_
_entity_poly.entity_id
_entity_poly.type
_entity_poly.pdbx_seq_one_letter_code
_entity_poly.pdbx_strand_id
1 'polypeptide(L)'
;MDYLTILTSCYITLFASPPSHRSPFSSPCSSPTSSSILSSILPPKPISVPVSSILYSDNETAWFLMRHVLAPPLPNPFSPLANTGSGSVGRGDNKRMEEEAEVMVWREIDRAKMCIRAIGGWFGANGGRIGLKELAMLGEKFGVEVVVKESGLIQRDRSQTITAHSHSHGI
;
A
#
# COMPACT_ATOMS: atom_id res chain seq x y z
N MET A 1 21.66 1.51 7.03
CA MET A 1 21.09 2.85 7.27
C MET A 1 20.91 3.05 8.77
N ASP A 2 21.22 4.23 9.28
CA ASP A 2 20.86 4.61 10.66
C ASP A 2 19.39 5.03 10.76
N TYR A 3 18.89 5.19 11.99
CA TYR A 3 17.48 5.49 12.24
C TYR A 3 17.03 6.84 11.68
N LEU A 4 17.88 7.88 11.76
CA LEU A 4 17.53 9.21 11.24
C LEU A 4 17.46 9.21 9.71
N THR A 5 18.36 8.48 9.05
CA THR A 5 18.29 8.27 7.60
C THR A 5 16.96 7.63 7.19
N ILE A 6 16.43 6.69 7.98
CA ILE A 6 15.13 6.06 7.69
C ILE A 6 13.99 7.07 7.83
N LEU A 7 13.96 7.83 8.92
CA LEU A 7 12.90 8.81 9.15
C LEU A 7 12.84 9.91 8.08
N THR A 8 13.99 10.26 7.50
CA THR A 8 14.11 11.38 6.55
C THR A 8 14.03 10.96 5.09
N SER A 9 14.49 9.74 4.75
CA SER A 9 14.71 9.33 3.36
C SER A 9 13.88 8.11 2.94
N CYS A 10 13.20 7.44 3.87
CA CYS A 10 12.32 6.31 3.55
C CYS A 10 10.88 6.75 3.34
N TYR A 11 10.21 5.98 2.50
CA TYR A 11 8.81 6.07 2.15
C TYR A 11 8.17 4.73 2.44
N ILE A 12 6.90 4.73 2.83
CA ILE A 12 6.09 3.52 2.98
C ILE A 12 5.06 3.50 1.86
N THR A 13 5.02 2.40 1.09
CA THR A 13 3.96 2.18 0.10
C THR A 13 2.71 1.67 0.81
N LEU A 14 1.69 2.51 0.77
CA LEU A 14 0.33 2.27 1.26
C LEU A 14 -0.53 1.70 0.12
N PHE A 15 -1.57 0.95 0.47
CA PHE A 15 -2.44 0.25 -0.48
C PHE A 15 -1.68 -0.70 -1.41
N ALA A 16 -0.51 -1.17 -0.99
CA ALA A 16 0.20 -2.21 -1.72
C ALA A 16 -0.68 -3.46 -1.73
N SER A 17 -0.89 -4.07 -2.90
CA SER A 17 -1.48 -5.40 -2.95
C SER A 17 -0.64 -6.31 -2.07
N PRO A 18 -1.24 -7.10 -1.17
CA PRO A 18 -0.47 -7.99 -0.33
C PRO A 18 0.44 -8.82 -1.24
N PRO A 19 1.74 -8.96 -0.91
CA PRO A 19 2.61 -9.85 -1.66
C PRO A 19 1.88 -11.20 -1.71
N SER A 20 1.74 -11.75 -2.92
CA SER A 20 1.06 -13.02 -3.17
C SER A 20 1.86 -14.18 -2.58
N HIS A 21 2.08 -14.19 -1.28
CA HIS A 21 2.38 -15.39 -0.55
C HIS A 21 1.05 -16.12 -0.39
N ARG A 22 0.81 -17.07 -1.29
CA ARG A 22 -0.07 -18.21 -1.06
C ARG A 22 0.15 -18.68 0.37
N SER A 23 -0.79 -18.37 1.28
CA SER A 23 -0.92 -19.19 2.48
C SER A 23 -1.58 -20.50 2.03
N PRO A 24 -1.07 -21.69 2.45
CA PRO A 24 -1.70 -22.96 2.13
C PRO A 24 -2.87 -23.30 3.08
N PHE A 25 -3.29 -22.37 3.95
CA PHE A 25 -4.30 -22.64 4.96
C PHE A 25 -5.66 -22.07 4.56
N SER A 26 -6.40 -22.93 3.86
CA SER A 26 -7.86 -22.91 3.81
C SER A 26 -8.43 -22.95 5.23
N SER A 27 -9.26 -21.98 5.58
CA SER A 27 -10.30 -22.14 6.60
C SER A 27 -11.48 -21.23 6.25
N PRO A 28 -12.69 -21.78 6.03
CA PRO A 28 -13.88 -20.99 5.79
C PRO A 28 -14.46 -20.56 7.13
N CYS A 29 -14.56 -19.26 7.37
CA CYS A 29 -15.41 -18.75 8.44
C CYS A 29 -16.42 -17.79 7.81
N SER A 30 -17.61 -18.33 7.57
CA SER A 30 -18.81 -17.61 7.18
C SER A 30 -19.16 -16.56 8.23
N SER A 31 -19.45 -15.31 7.80
CA SER A 31 -20.56 -14.44 8.27
C SER A 31 -20.32 -12.95 7.92
N PRO A 32 -21.39 -12.15 7.86
CA PRO A 32 -22.19 -11.88 6.69
C PRO A 32 -21.65 -10.70 5.86
N THR A 33 -22.11 -10.68 4.62
CA THR A 33 -21.94 -9.67 3.57
C THR A 33 -22.19 -8.24 4.08
N SER A 34 -21.15 -7.56 4.56
CA SER A 34 -21.04 -6.13 4.27
C SER A 34 -20.40 -6.06 2.90
N SER A 35 -21.24 -6.04 1.87
CA SER A 35 -20.83 -5.69 0.52
C SER A 35 -20.19 -4.31 0.61
N SER A 36 -18.88 -4.28 0.80
CA SER A 36 -18.07 -3.07 0.73
C SER A 36 -18.44 -2.40 -0.58
N ILE A 37 -19.01 -1.19 -0.54
CA ILE A 37 -19.44 -0.49 -1.77
C ILE A 37 -18.18 -0.19 -2.61
N LEU A 38 -17.04 -0.10 -1.94
CA LEU A 38 -15.70 -0.06 -2.53
C LEU A 38 -15.28 -1.36 -3.25
N SER A 39 -15.93 -2.51 -3.08
CA SER A 39 -15.69 -3.72 -3.92
C SER A 39 -16.02 -3.47 -5.39
N SER A 40 -16.94 -2.53 -5.64
CA SER A 40 -17.35 -2.07 -6.97
C SER A 40 -16.39 -1.03 -7.54
N ILE A 41 -15.50 -0.50 -6.71
CA ILE A 41 -14.51 0.52 -7.06
C ILE A 41 -13.16 -0.20 -7.15
N LEU A 42 -12.39 0.12 -8.18
CA LEU A 42 -11.07 -0.46 -8.37
C LEU A 42 -10.24 -0.27 -7.08
N PRO A 43 -9.53 -1.29 -6.57
CA PRO A 43 -8.69 -1.10 -5.38
C PRO A 43 -7.75 0.10 -5.56
N PRO A 44 -7.60 0.96 -4.53
CA PRO A 44 -6.86 2.19 -4.65
C PRO A 44 -5.42 1.91 -5.09
N LYS A 45 -4.91 2.75 -5.98
CA LYS A 45 -3.56 2.59 -6.53
C LYS A 45 -2.53 2.70 -5.40
N PRO A 46 -1.51 1.81 -5.35
CA PRO A 46 -0.44 1.92 -4.38
C PRO A 46 0.23 3.29 -4.41
N ILE A 47 0.50 3.85 -3.23
CA ILE A 47 1.09 5.19 -3.09
C ILE A 47 2.18 5.19 -2.03
N SER A 48 3.34 5.74 -2.37
CA SER A 48 4.48 5.84 -1.45
C SER A 48 4.44 7.18 -0.72
N VAL A 49 4.39 7.15 0.61
CA VAL A 49 4.31 8.33 1.48
C VAL A 49 5.55 8.40 2.36
N PRO A 50 6.16 9.59 2.57
CA PRO A 50 7.32 9.72 3.46
C PRO A 50 7.01 9.23 4.88
N VAL A 51 7.98 8.55 5.51
CA VAL A 51 7.85 8.11 6.92
C VAL A 51 7.57 9.30 7.84
N SER A 52 8.21 10.45 7.60
CA SER A 52 7.98 11.68 8.36
C SER A 52 6.54 12.18 8.29
N SER A 53 5.88 12.10 7.13
CA SER A 53 4.48 12.52 6.99
C SER A 53 3.53 11.66 7.82
N ILE A 54 3.79 10.35 7.90
CA ILE A 54 2.99 9.41 8.69
C ILE A 54 3.16 9.62 10.20
N LEU A 55 4.36 10.05 10.63
CA LEU A 55 4.68 10.28 12.04
C LEU A 55 4.23 11.64 12.57
N TYR A 56 4.39 12.70 11.77
CA TYR A 56 4.25 14.08 12.25
C TYR A 56 3.00 14.79 11.72
N SER A 57 2.36 14.27 10.67
CA SER A 57 1.22 14.90 9.99
C SER A 57 0.22 13.85 9.52
N ASP A 58 -0.23 13.00 10.44
CA ASP A 58 -1.09 11.86 10.14
C ASP A 58 -2.50 12.29 9.70
N ASN A 59 -3.04 13.38 10.24
CA ASN A 59 -4.31 13.96 9.80
C ASN A 59 -4.24 14.49 8.36
N GLU A 60 -3.20 15.26 8.01
CA GLU A 60 -3.00 15.77 6.65
C GLU A 60 -2.75 14.62 5.67
N THR A 61 -2.02 13.60 6.11
CA THR A 61 -1.80 12.36 5.35
C THR A 61 -3.11 11.64 5.12
N ALA A 62 -3.96 11.50 6.14
CA ALA A 62 -5.27 10.87 6.02
C ALA A 62 -6.16 11.61 5.02
N TRP A 63 -6.21 12.94 5.10
CA TRP A 63 -6.98 13.77 4.16
C TRP A 63 -6.50 13.60 2.71
N PHE A 64 -5.18 13.60 2.51
CA PHE A 64 -4.58 13.37 1.19
C PHE A 64 -4.92 11.97 0.64
N LEU A 65 -4.84 10.94 1.49
CA LEU A 65 -5.14 9.56 1.10
C LEU A 65 -6.63 9.34 0.85
N MET A 66 -7.52 9.96 1.62
CA MET A 66 -8.96 9.91 1.34
C MET A 66 -9.28 10.46 -0.04
N ARG A 67 -8.69 11.61 -0.39
CA ARG A 67 -8.84 12.18 -1.73
C ARG A 67 -8.28 11.26 -2.83
N HIS A 68 -7.19 10.56 -2.54
CA HIS A 68 -6.59 9.58 -3.45
C HIS A 68 -7.48 8.34 -3.66
N VAL A 69 -8.06 7.81 -2.58
CA VAL A 69 -8.96 6.64 -2.62
C VAL A 69 -10.28 6.97 -3.31
N LEU A 70 -10.84 8.15 -3.05
CA LEU A 70 -12.10 8.61 -3.63
C LEU A 70 -11.95 9.21 -5.04
N ALA A 71 -10.72 9.36 -5.54
CA ALA A 71 -10.48 9.91 -6.87
C ALA A 71 -11.11 8.98 -7.93
N PRO A 72 -11.95 9.50 -8.85
CA PRO A 72 -12.51 8.69 -9.90
C PRO A 72 -11.38 8.08 -10.74
N PRO A 73 -11.49 6.82 -11.18
CA PRO A 73 -10.52 6.25 -12.09
C PRO A 73 -10.43 7.14 -13.33
N LEU A 74 -9.21 7.54 -13.69
CA LEU A 74 -8.96 8.37 -14.87
C LEU A 74 -9.64 7.73 -16.08
N PRO A 75 -10.43 8.50 -16.88
CA PRO A 75 -11.09 7.94 -18.05
C PRO A 75 -10.02 7.40 -18.99
N ASN A 76 -10.13 6.12 -19.32
CA ASN A 76 -9.25 5.46 -20.27
C ASN A 76 -9.45 6.14 -21.64
N PRO A 77 -8.43 6.76 -22.26
CA PRO A 77 -8.59 7.50 -23.51
C PRO A 77 -8.96 6.61 -24.72
N PHE A 78 -9.00 5.29 -24.54
CA PHE A 78 -9.28 4.29 -25.58
C PHE A 78 -10.62 3.56 -25.44
N SER A 79 -11.49 3.96 -24.49
CA SER A 79 -12.82 3.36 -24.33
C SER A 79 -13.92 4.37 -24.71
N PRO A 80 -14.53 4.28 -25.92
CA PRO A 80 -15.58 5.20 -26.35
C PRO A 80 -16.97 4.87 -25.77
N LEU A 81 -17.06 4.19 -24.62
CA LEU A 81 -18.34 3.74 -24.09
C LEU A 81 -18.42 3.88 -22.57
N ALA A 82 -18.53 5.12 -22.08
CA ALA A 82 -19.00 5.39 -20.72
C ALA A 82 -19.56 6.82 -20.62
N ASN A 83 -20.50 7.16 -21.50
CA ASN A 83 -21.33 8.35 -21.35
C ASN A 83 -22.81 7.96 -21.31
N THR A 84 -23.15 7.05 -20.40
CA THR A 84 -24.53 6.72 -20.05
C THR A 84 -24.56 6.21 -18.62
N GLY A 85 -25.05 7.04 -17.71
CA GLY A 85 -25.25 6.65 -16.32
C GLY A 85 -24.80 7.66 -15.27
N SER A 86 -25.00 8.97 -15.49
CA SER A 86 -25.22 9.88 -14.35
C SER A 86 -26.59 9.55 -13.76
N GLY A 87 -26.69 8.38 -13.14
CA GLY A 87 -27.79 8.02 -12.27
C GLY A 87 -27.54 8.69 -10.94
N SER A 88 -28.53 9.43 -10.46
CA SER A 88 -28.62 10.03 -9.14
C SER A 88 -28.22 9.04 -8.04
N VAL A 89 -26.93 8.94 -7.73
CA VAL A 89 -26.42 8.27 -6.53
C VAL A 89 -26.80 9.18 -5.36
N GLY A 90 -27.71 8.72 -4.51
CA GLY A 90 -28.26 9.51 -3.42
C GLY A 90 -27.15 10.03 -2.52
N ARG A 91 -27.33 11.23 -1.96
CA ARG A 91 -26.41 11.86 -0.99
C ARG A 91 -25.98 10.92 0.16
N GLY A 92 -26.77 9.88 0.46
CA GLY A 92 -26.47 8.85 1.45
C GLY A 92 -25.41 7.82 1.02
N ASP A 93 -25.29 7.51 -0.27
CA ASP A 93 -24.33 6.53 -0.78
C ASP A 93 -22.92 7.14 -0.84
N ASN A 94 -22.82 8.43 -1.21
CA ASN A 94 -21.55 9.17 -1.16
C ASN A 94 -21.01 9.27 0.28
N LYS A 95 -21.89 9.52 1.26
CA LYS A 95 -21.48 9.57 2.67
C LYS A 95 -20.97 8.23 3.17
N ARG A 96 -21.66 7.13 2.84
CA ARG A 96 -21.21 5.77 3.21
C ARG A 96 -19.87 5.43 2.54
N MET A 97 -19.69 5.83 1.29
CA MET A 97 -18.43 5.66 0.56
C MET A 97 -17.29 6.46 1.19
N GLU A 98 -17.54 7.70 1.60
CA GLU A 98 -16.57 8.53 2.34
C GLU A 98 -16.18 7.92 3.68
N GLU A 99 -17.16 7.47 4.48
CA GLU A 99 -16.92 6.80 5.77
C GLU A 99 -16.11 5.50 5.59
N GLU A 100 -16.41 4.71 4.54
CA GLU A 100 -15.68 3.48 4.25
C GLU A 100 -14.23 3.76 3.80
N ALA A 101 -14.04 4.79 2.97
CA ALA A 101 -12.71 5.24 2.54
C ALA A 101 -11.90 5.76 3.73
N GLU A 102 -12.51 6.50 4.64
CA GLU A 102 -11.88 6.97 5.87
C GLU A 102 -11.39 5.79 6.72
N VAL A 103 -12.23 4.80 6.97
CA VAL A 103 -11.85 3.59 7.72
C VAL A 103 -10.69 2.87 7.04
N MET A 104 -10.72 2.76 5.70
CA MET A 104 -9.64 2.13 4.93
C MET A 104 -8.32 2.89 5.07
N VAL A 105 -8.35 4.22 4.97
CA VAL A 105 -7.17 5.10 5.11
C VAL A 105 -6.57 4.97 6.50
N TRP A 106 -7.38 5.06 7.56
CA TRP A 106 -6.88 4.94 8.92
C TRP A 106 -6.29 3.56 9.21
N ARG A 107 -6.88 2.49 8.67
CA ARG A 107 -6.31 1.14 8.76
C ARG A 107 -4.93 1.04 8.09
N GLU A 108 -4.74 1.72 6.98
CA GLU A 108 -3.47 1.74 6.25
C GLU A 108 -2.40 2.57 6.99
N ILE A 109 -2.79 3.73 7.55
CA ILE A 109 -1.91 4.54 8.41
C ILE A 109 -1.48 3.76 9.65
N ASP A 110 -2.40 3.03 10.30
CA ASP A 110 -2.08 2.23 11.48
C ASP A 110 -1.08 1.12 11.15
N ARG A 111 -1.27 0.39 10.04
CA ARG A 111 -0.29 -0.59 9.55
C ARG A 111 1.10 0.02 9.36
N ALA A 112 1.17 1.18 8.71
CA ALA A 112 2.43 1.88 8.50
C ALA A 112 3.08 2.30 9.83
N LYS A 113 2.30 2.83 10.78
CA LYS A 113 2.79 3.17 12.12
C LYS A 113 3.31 1.94 12.88
N MET A 114 2.64 0.81 12.78
CA MET A 114 3.09 -0.46 13.37
C MET A 114 4.44 -0.91 12.79
N CYS A 115 4.62 -0.79 11.48
CA CYS A 115 5.92 -1.02 10.83
C CYS A 115 7.00 -0.07 11.36
N ILE A 116 6.73 1.23 11.44
CA ILE A 116 7.68 2.24 11.94
C ILE A 116 8.08 1.96 13.39
N ARG A 117 7.11 1.58 14.25
CA ARG A 117 7.38 1.17 15.63
C ARG A 117 8.27 -0.06 15.69
N ALA A 118 8.03 -1.05 14.83
CA ALA A 118 8.87 -2.25 14.78
C ALA A 118 10.30 -1.94 14.31
N ILE A 119 10.47 -1.01 13.38
CA ILE A 119 11.79 -0.48 13.01
C ILE A 119 12.44 0.17 14.23
N GLY A 120 11.74 1.06 14.94
CA GLY A 120 12.26 1.68 16.16
C GLY A 120 12.66 0.64 17.22
N GLY A 121 11.83 -0.38 17.44
CA GLY A 121 12.13 -1.49 18.35
C GLY A 121 13.35 -2.30 17.92
N TRP A 122 13.54 -2.53 16.62
CA TRP A 122 14.72 -3.19 16.08
C TRP A 122 16.00 -2.39 16.40
N PHE A 123 15.98 -1.07 16.23
CA PHE A 123 17.11 -0.21 16.59
C PHE A 123 17.37 -0.17 18.10
N GLY A 124 16.31 -0.19 18.92
CA GLY A 124 16.44 -0.27 20.37
C GLY A 124 17.07 -1.58 20.85
N ALA A 125 16.79 -2.70 20.18
CA ALA A 125 17.30 -4.02 20.56
C ALA A 125 18.70 -4.33 19.98
N ASN A 126 18.95 -3.97 18.72
CA ASN A 126 20.17 -4.37 18.02
C ASN A 126 21.23 -3.25 17.97
N GLY A 127 20.82 -1.99 18.11
CA GLY A 127 21.70 -0.84 17.91
C GLY A 127 22.26 -0.73 16.48
N GLY A 128 22.90 0.40 16.16
CA GLY A 128 23.70 0.52 14.94
C GLY A 128 22.92 0.83 13.67
N ARG A 129 23.14 0.04 12.59
CA ARG A 129 22.63 0.30 11.23
C ARG A 129 21.84 -0.91 10.74
N ILE A 130 20.65 -0.69 10.18
CA ILE A 130 19.84 -1.73 9.53
C ILE A 130 20.20 -1.84 8.03
N GLY A 131 20.26 -3.05 7.47
CA GLY A 131 20.39 -3.24 6.03
C GLY A 131 19.05 -3.10 5.30
N LEU A 132 19.10 -3.02 3.96
CA LEU A 132 17.89 -2.94 3.12
C LEU A 132 17.04 -4.22 3.22
N LYS A 133 17.68 -5.39 3.31
CA LYS A 133 17.00 -6.68 3.42
C LYS A 133 16.23 -6.81 4.73
N GLU A 134 16.85 -6.44 5.84
CA GLU A 134 16.21 -6.44 7.16
C GLU A 134 15.04 -5.45 7.21
N LEU A 135 15.20 -4.28 6.59
CA LEU A 135 14.14 -3.30 6.48
C LEU A 135 12.96 -3.81 5.63
N ALA A 136 13.24 -4.47 4.50
CA ALA A 136 12.22 -5.09 3.66
C ALA A 136 11.46 -6.21 4.40
N MET A 137 12.17 -7.08 5.13
CA MET A 137 11.55 -8.12 5.96
C MET A 137 10.64 -7.54 7.05
N LEU A 138 11.05 -6.42 7.67
CA LEU A 138 10.20 -5.70 8.62
C LEU A 138 8.97 -5.13 7.95
N GLY A 139 9.08 -4.54 6.76
CA GLY A 139 7.93 -4.07 5.98
C GLY A 139 6.95 -5.20 5.67
N GLU A 140 7.46 -6.30 5.11
CA GLU A 140 6.67 -7.46 4.71
C GLU A 140 5.86 -8.04 5.88
N LYS A 141 6.44 -8.09 7.09
CA LYS A 141 5.76 -8.55 8.31
C LYS A 141 4.46 -7.78 8.61
N PHE A 142 4.41 -6.49 8.26
CA PHE A 142 3.24 -5.64 8.47
C PHE A 142 2.43 -5.40 7.19
N GLY A 143 2.79 -6.07 6.09
CA GLY A 143 2.12 -5.93 4.80
C GLY A 143 2.35 -4.58 4.13
N VAL A 144 3.47 -3.91 4.42
CA VAL A 144 3.83 -2.62 3.83
C VAL A 144 5.20 -2.70 3.17
N GLU A 145 5.39 -1.99 2.06
CA GLU A 145 6.70 -1.90 1.41
C GLU A 145 7.44 -0.66 1.92
N VAL A 146 8.67 -0.82 2.41
CA VAL A 146 9.54 0.31 2.79
C VAL A 146 10.52 0.58 1.66
N VAL A 147 10.43 1.77 1.10
CA VAL A 147 11.20 2.21 -0.07
C VAL A 147 12.17 3.30 0.34
N VAL A 148 13.42 3.21 -0.10
CA VAL A 148 14.43 4.25 0.14
C VAL A 148 14.55 5.12 -1.12
N LYS A 149 14.47 6.44 -0.94
CA LYS A 149 14.68 7.39 -2.04
C LYS A 149 16.12 7.87 -2.03
N GLU A 150 16.98 7.26 -2.85
CA GLU A 150 18.30 7.83 -3.17
C GLU A 150 18.23 8.54 -4.53
N SER A 151 18.65 9.81 -4.56
CA SER A 151 19.02 10.57 -5.76
C SER A 151 18.06 10.45 -6.96
N GLY A 152 16.76 10.60 -6.72
CA GLY A 152 15.74 10.67 -7.79
C GLY A 152 15.27 9.33 -8.36
N LEU A 153 15.83 8.19 -7.89
CA LEU A 153 15.41 6.85 -8.29
C LEU A 153 14.85 6.10 -7.08
N ILE A 154 13.59 5.70 -7.17
CA ILE A 154 12.98 4.75 -6.22
C ILE A 154 13.65 3.39 -6.45
N GLN A 155 14.56 3.02 -5.56
CA GLN A 155 15.21 1.71 -5.60
C GLN A 155 14.23 0.69 -5.01
N ARG A 156 13.57 -0.09 -5.88
CA ARG A 156 12.88 -1.32 -5.49
C ARG A 156 13.89 -2.45 -5.58
N ASP A 157 14.06 -3.23 -4.52
CA ASP A 157 14.84 -4.47 -4.58
C ASP A 157 14.11 -5.45 -5.50
N ARG A 158 14.44 -5.40 -6.79
CA ARG A 158 13.91 -6.29 -7.81
C ARG A 158 14.82 -7.51 -7.93
N SER A 159 14.96 -8.24 -6.83
CA SER A 159 15.49 -9.60 -6.86
C SER A 159 14.42 -10.56 -7.43
N GLN A 160 14.03 -10.35 -8.68
CA GLN A 160 13.40 -11.39 -9.49
C GLN A 160 14.50 -12.08 -10.28
N THR A 161 14.95 -13.22 -9.76
CA THR A 161 15.73 -14.21 -10.51
C THR A 161 14.94 -14.57 -11.77
N ILE A 162 15.32 -14.00 -12.91
CA ILE A 162 14.86 -14.48 -14.22
C ILE A 162 15.60 -15.80 -14.44
N THR A 163 14.99 -16.91 -14.01
CA THR A 163 15.40 -18.23 -14.49
C THR A 163 14.96 -18.32 -15.95
N ALA A 164 15.86 -17.94 -16.86
CA ALA A 164 15.69 -18.18 -18.28
C ALA A 164 15.71 -19.69 -18.52
N HIS A 165 14.54 -20.32 -18.61
CA HIS A 165 14.42 -21.67 -19.15
C HIS A 165 14.67 -21.60 -20.66
N SER A 166 15.92 -21.90 -21.03
CA SER A 166 16.33 -22.15 -22.40
C SER A 166 15.58 -23.38 -22.91
N HIS A 167 14.56 -23.18 -23.75
CA HIS A 167 13.87 -24.25 -24.45
C HIS A 167 14.69 -24.58 -25.69
N SER A 168 15.45 -25.66 -25.63
CA SER A 168 16.16 -26.20 -26.79
C SER A 168 15.15 -26.83 -27.75
N HIS A 169 14.95 -26.23 -28.92
CA HIS A 169 14.42 -26.94 -30.06
C HIS A 169 15.52 -27.87 -30.60
N GLY A 170 15.38 -29.16 -30.30
CA GLY A 170 16.07 -30.24 -31.01
C GLY A 170 15.43 -30.44 -32.38
N ILE A 171 16.29 -30.64 -33.36
CA ILE A 171 16.03 -30.91 -34.78
C ILE A 171 15.52 -32.34 -34.94
#